data_AF-A0A2N9W4W5-F1
#
_entry.id   AF-A0A2N9W4W5-F1
#
_cell.length_a   1.000
_cell.length_b   1.000
_cell.length_c   1.000
_cell.angle_alpha   90.00
_cell.angle_beta   90.00
_cell.angle_gamma   90.00
#
_symmetry.space_group_name_H-M   'P 1'
#
loop_
_entity.id
_entity.type
_entity.pdbx_description
1 polymer ?
#
loop_
_entity_poly.entity_id
_entity_poly.type
_entity_poly.pdbx_seq_one_letter_code
_entity_poly.pdbx_strand_id
1 'polypeptide(L)'
;MRNRPFPYVTIMTERVGRMHNVSSVEEAAEWLVMYWPRKHGEKLEAARRACLDCLEGTVTCTAARDAFIDAAKEADIYIRQQKV
;
A
#
# COMPACT_ATOMS: atom_id res chain seq x y z
N MET A 1 1.99 -19.11 2.45
CA MET A 1 1.76 -17.66 2.30
C MET A 1 0.84 -17.47 1.10
N ARG A 2 -0.32 -16.82 1.26
CA ARG A 2 -1.32 -16.67 0.19
C ARG A 2 -0.97 -15.42 -0.60
N ASN A 3 -0.19 -15.58 -1.68
CA ASN A 3 0.16 -14.45 -2.55
C ASN A 3 -1.12 -13.95 -3.23
N ARG A 4 -1.57 -12.75 -2.85
CA ARG A 4 -2.73 -12.07 -3.41
C ARG A 4 -2.23 -10.92 -4.29
N PRO A 5 -1.81 -11.22 -5.54
CA PRO A 5 -1.21 -10.22 -6.41
C PRO A 5 -2.26 -9.20 -6.88
N PHE A 6 -1.83 -7.95 -7.03
CA PHE A 6 -2.60 -6.89 -7.67
C PHE A 6 -1.69 -6.05 -8.60
N PRO A 7 -2.26 -5.26 -9.52
CA PRO A 7 -1.47 -4.41 -10.43
C PRO A 7 -0.57 -3.46 -9.64
N TYR A 8 0.74 -3.47 -9.91
CA TYR A 8 1.71 -2.86 -9.01
C TYR A 8 1.46 -1.35 -8.78
N VAL A 9 1.76 -0.90 -7.57
CA VAL A 9 1.77 0.51 -7.17
C VAL A 9 3.20 0.90 -6.84
N THR A 10 3.71 1.90 -7.54
CA THR A 10 5.04 2.45 -7.29
C THR A 10 4.94 3.56 -6.24
N ILE A 11 5.66 3.39 -5.13
CA ILE A 11 5.81 4.40 -4.08
C ILE A 11 7.27 4.83 -3.93
N MET A 12 7.46 6.04 -3.42
CA MET A 12 8.77 6.52 -2.99
C MET A 12 9.12 5.93 -1.63
N THR A 13 10.32 5.38 -1.53
CA THR A 13 10.82 4.82 -0.27
C THR A 13 11.44 5.90 0.62
N GLU A 14 11.70 5.58 1.89
CA GLU A 14 12.42 6.46 2.83
C GLU A 14 13.79 6.90 2.28
N ARG A 15 14.41 6.10 1.42
CA ARG A 15 15.61 6.50 0.68
C ARG A 15 15.21 7.38 -0.50
N VAL A 16 15.51 8.68 -0.37
CA VAL A 16 15.38 9.67 -1.43
C VAL A 16 15.93 9.10 -2.75
N GLY A 17 15.08 9.06 -3.78
CA GLY A 17 15.42 8.57 -5.11
C GLY A 17 15.24 7.06 -5.35
N ARG A 18 14.86 6.26 -4.34
CA ARG A 18 14.46 4.87 -4.56
C ARG A 18 12.95 4.73 -4.63
N MET A 19 12.50 4.13 -5.74
CA MET A 19 11.13 3.71 -5.97
C MET A 19 10.97 2.24 -5.64
N HIS A 20 9.84 1.86 -5.04
CA HIS A 20 9.50 0.47 -4.78
C HIS A 20 8.15 0.15 -5.41
N ASN A 21 8.08 -0.98 -6.12
CA ASN A 21 6.87 -1.45 -6.79
C ASN A 21 6.21 -2.47 -5.89
N VAL A 22 5.13 -2.06 -5.22
CA VAL A 22 4.31 -2.92 -4.39
C VAL A 22 3.33 -3.67 -5.27
N SER A 23 3.42 -5.00 -5.33
CA SER A 23 2.60 -5.84 -6.22
C SER A 23 1.66 -6.80 -5.50
N SER A 24 1.71 -6.81 -4.17
CA SER A 24 0.89 -7.69 -3.32
C SER A 24 0.40 -6.97 -2.07
N VAL A 25 -0.72 -7.44 -1.52
CA VAL A 25 -1.32 -6.89 -0.29
C VAL A 25 -0.42 -7.08 0.93
N GLU A 26 0.27 -8.22 1.00
CA GLU A 26 1.20 -8.53 2.08
C GLU A 26 2.40 -7.56 2.08
N GLU A 27 2.96 -7.32 0.89
CA GLU A 27 4.05 -6.36 0.66
C GLU A 27 3.61 -4.92 0.97
N ALA A 28 2.37 -4.56 0.61
CA ALA A 28 1.76 -3.27 0.97
C ALA A 28 1.63 -3.10 2.50
N ALA A 29 1.11 -4.14 3.18
CA ALA A 29 0.91 -4.14 4.62
C ALA A 29 2.25 -4.00 5.37
N GLU A 30 3.25 -4.78 4.96
CA GLU A 30 4.60 -4.70 5.51
C GLU A 30 5.17 -3.28 5.32
N TRP A 31 5.01 -2.70 4.13
CA TRP A 31 5.44 -1.33 3.84
C TRP A 31 4.78 -0.28 4.74
N LEU A 32 3.47 -0.36 4.92
CA LEU A 32 2.71 0.56 5.78
C LEU A 32 3.14 0.51 7.25
N VAL A 33 3.72 -0.61 7.70
CA VAL A 33 4.11 -0.82 9.11
C VAL A 33 5.61 -0.57 9.32
N MET A 34 6.46 -1.12 8.45
CA MET A 34 7.92 -1.14 8.63
C MET A 34 8.61 0.10 8.05
N TYR A 35 8.17 0.58 6.89
CA TYR A 35 8.95 1.52 6.06
C TYR A 35 8.25 2.86 5.80
N TRP A 36 7.08 3.08 6.42
CA TRP A 36 6.25 4.23 6.16
C TRP A 36 6.81 5.51 6.83
N PRO A 37 7.11 6.58 6.08
CA PRO A 37 7.81 7.75 6.62
C PRO A 37 6.93 8.61 7.54
N ARG A 38 5.62 8.66 7.29
CA ARG A 38 4.64 9.47 8.02
C ARG A 38 3.84 8.59 8.97
N LYS A 39 4.22 8.53 10.25
CA LYS A 39 3.54 7.63 11.21
C LYS A 39 2.08 7.99 11.54
N HIS A 40 1.57 9.13 11.05
CA HIS A 40 0.22 9.64 11.35
C HIS A 40 -0.48 10.04 10.05
N GLY A 41 -1.72 9.58 9.90
CA GLY A 41 -2.59 9.86 8.77
C GLY A 41 -3.85 8.98 8.81
N GLU A 42 -5.04 9.57 8.66
CA GLU A 42 -6.30 8.81 8.65
C GLU A 42 -6.31 7.79 7.52
N LYS A 43 -5.72 8.14 6.37
CA LYS A 43 -5.64 7.24 5.22
C LYS A 43 -4.65 6.11 5.46
N LEU A 44 -3.58 6.34 6.22
CA LEU A 44 -2.62 5.29 6.62
C LEU A 44 -3.30 4.21 7.47
N GLU A 45 -4.09 4.61 8.47
CA GLU A 45 -4.82 3.66 9.31
C GLU A 45 -5.87 2.89 8.51
N ALA A 46 -6.60 3.59 7.63
CA ALA A 46 -7.55 2.97 6.71
C ALA A 46 -6.87 1.95 5.77
N ALA A 47 -5.69 2.27 5.23
CA ALA A 47 -4.94 1.37 4.37
C ALA A 47 -4.45 0.13 5.13
N ARG A 48 -3.95 0.27 6.36
CA ARG A 48 -3.57 -0.86 7.20
C ARG A 48 -4.75 -1.79 7.46
N ARG A 49 -5.91 -1.21 7.78
CA ARG A 49 -7.15 -1.97 8.01
C ARG A 49 -7.58 -2.71 6.75
N ALA A 50 -7.61 -2.02 5.61
CA ALA A 50 -7.98 -2.61 4.32
C ALA A 50 -7.04 -3.73 3.89
N CYS A 51 -5.73 -3.60 4.13
CA CYS A 51 -4.77 -4.67 3.91
C CYS A 51 -5.06 -5.88 4.81
N LEU A 52 -5.37 -5.68 6.09
CA LEU A 52 -5.72 -6.75 7.02
C LEU A 52 -7.03 -7.46 6.58
N ASP A 53 -8.08 -6.68 6.34
CA ASP A 53 -9.38 -7.18 5.88
C ASP A 53 -9.22 -7.97 4.57
N CYS A 54 -8.32 -7.53 3.68
CA CYS A 54 -8.03 -8.25 2.45
C CYS A 54 -7.27 -9.55 2.73
N LEU A 55 -6.33 -9.59 3.68
CA LEU A 55 -5.65 -10.82 4.07
C LEU A 55 -6.60 -11.82 4.73
N GLU A 56 -7.60 -11.34 5.48
CA GLU A 56 -8.69 -12.14 6.05
C GLU A 56 -9.69 -12.60 4.99
N GLY A 57 -9.75 -11.93 3.83
CA GLY A 57 -10.68 -12.24 2.75
C GLY A 57 -12.03 -11.53 2.85
N THR A 58 -12.12 -10.53 3.72
CA THR A 58 -13.29 -9.67 3.92
C THR A 58 -13.44 -8.64 2.80
N VAL A 59 -12.32 -8.09 2.30
CA VAL A 59 -12.31 -7.16 1.15
C VAL A 59 -11.43 -7.66 0.01
N THR A 60 -11.60 -7.06 -1.18
CA THR A 60 -10.84 -7.39 -2.38
C THR A 60 -9.46 -6.74 -2.39
N CYS A 61 -8.50 -7.37 -3.08
CA CYS A 61 -7.14 -6.83 -3.25
C CYS A 61 -7.15 -5.45 -3.91
N THR A 62 -8.14 -5.20 -4.78
CA THR A 62 -8.37 -3.89 -5.41
C THR A 62 -8.77 -2.82 -4.40
N ALA A 63 -9.63 -3.15 -3.43
CA ALA A 63 -10.01 -2.21 -2.37
C ALA A 63 -8.82 -1.88 -1.44
N ALA A 64 -8.03 -2.89 -1.05
CA ALA A 64 -6.80 -2.68 -0.28
C ALA A 64 -5.78 -1.82 -1.03
N ARG A 65 -5.64 -2.06 -2.35
CA ARG A 65 -4.77 -1.27 -3.23
C ARG A 65 -5.22 0.19 -3.33
N ASP A 66 -6.52 0.44 -3.46
CA ASP A 66 -7.06 1.81 -3.55
C ASP A 66 -6.81 2.58 -2.25
N ALA A 67 -7.06 1.95 -1.10
CA ALA A 67 -6.73 2.51 0.21
C ALA A 67 -5.23 2.79 0.38
N PHE A 68 -4.36 1.89 -0.10
CA PHE A 68 -2.91 2.10 -0.11
C PHE A 68 -2.48 3.29 -0.97
N ILE A 69 -3.12 3.49 -2.14
CA ILE A 69 -2.86 4.65 -3.01
C ILE A 69 -3.27 5.94 -2.32
N ASP A 70 -4.44 5.97 -1.67
CA ASP A 70 -4.90 7.12 -0.90
C ASP A 70 -3.94 7.46 0.23
N ALA A 71 -3.45 6.47 0.98
CA ALA A 71 -2.42 6.67 1.99
C ALA A 71 -1.13 7.22 1.38
N ALA A 72 -0.68 6.66 0.25
CA ALA A 72 0.55 7.10 -0.41
C ALA A 72 0.43 8.55 -0.92
N LYS A 73 -0.75 8.98 -1.37
CA LYS A 73 -1.04 10.38 -1.75
C LYS A 73 -1.04 11.30 -0.54
N GLU A 74 -1.65 10.89 0.57
CA GLU A 74 -1.65 11.67 1.83
C GLU A 74 -0.23 11.87 2.37
N ALA A 75 0.63 10.86 2.21
CA ALA A 75 2.03 10.93 2.61
C ALA A 75 2.95 11.59 1.55
N ASP A 76 2.42 12.04 0.42
CA ASP A 76 3.17 12.62 -0.72
C ASP A 76 4.29 11.70 -1.28
N ILE A 77 4.09 10.38 -1.16
CA ILE A 77 5.03 9.35 -1.65
C ILE A 77 4.49 8.56 -2.84
N TYR A 78 3.28 8.86 -3.31
CA TYR A 78 2.68 8.22 -4.46
C TYR A 78 3.40 8.64 -5.76
N ILE A 79 3.93 7.67 -6.51
CA ILE A 79 4.59 7.93 -7.80
C ILE A 79 3.65 7.59 -8.96
N ARG A 80 3.26 6.31 -9.06
CA ARG A 80 2.39 5.83 -10.14
C ARG A 80 1.75 4.51 -9.77
N GLN A 81 0.73 4.14 -10.51
CA GLN A 81 0.09 2.84 -10.38
C GLN A 81 -0.08 2.21 -11.77
N GLN A 82 0.07 0.90 -11.89
CA GLN A 82 -0.32 0.20 -13.11
C GLN A 82 -1.84 0.15 -13.17
N LYS A 83 -2.46 0.87 -14.12
CA LYS A 83 -3.86 0.65 -14.50
C LYS A 83 -3.90 -0.52 -15.48
N VAL A 84 -4.75 -1.50 -15.19
CA VAL A 84 -5.10 -2.60 -16.12
C VAL A 84 -6.17 -2.10 -17.05
#